data_AF-A0A8W8LK54-F1
#
_entry.id   AF-A0A8W8LK54-F1
#
_cell.length_a   1.000
_cell.length_b   1.000
_cell.length_c   1.000
_cell.angle_alpha   90.00
_cell.angle_beta   90.00
_cell.angle_gamma   90.00
#
_symmetry.space_group_name_H-M   'P 1'
#
loop_
_entity.id
_entity.type
_entity.pdbx_description
1 polymer ?
#
loop_
_entity_poly.entity_id
_entity_poly.type
_entity_poly.pdbx_seq_one_letter_code
_entity_poly.pdbx_strand_id
1 'polypeptide(L)'
;MAVALKPEELQALKQMIGGNFRFILLYKISRDGCNAWTFHTKCDSQGPTITVIYNTKGTVYGGYTSQSWLGAGAEFGAYDEKAFLFQVRYDGKSVNKKFPIKADRYANATACQHSFGPVFGRGEPAMPFFTGKVNASNGVFTLTGGKISNVYDMKSTDIAAFTNNTVDVNDLEVYKVDEGVCHPTMYSWRDAPTFDDQCLQKLKKYVEEHIPLEKKGVEQVKVLLVGQVKAGKSSFINTIVSIFKGEISCQAISGSKEKSLTTKFRSYEVMRENKKDIPLNFKLCDTKGLEIDDGMDPVEFCYILDGHMPDKYLFNSSMQFSADSPGFVTNPTLKEKIHVVVFVMDATTVDILQPAMIDKIRNLQAKINQKEIPHVVLLTQIDKICEGLQWDVSMTFSIPAIDDIVKKVADLMGLPHAHILPIKNYEREMHLRKDISILALLALKQILNFADDYLAKV
;
A
#
# COMPACT_ATOMS: atom_id res chain seq x y z
N MET A 1 -6.10 22.78 19.30
CA MET A 1 -5.59 21.70 18.43
C MET A 1 -6.02 22.01 17.00
N ALA A 2 -5.10 22.04 16.05
CA ALA A 2 -5.44 22.24 14.64
C ALA A 2 -6.27 21.06 14.11
N VAL A 3 -7.32 21.36 13.35
CA VAL A 3 -8.13 20.35 12.66
C VAL A 3 -7.41 20.00 11.36
N ALA A 4 -7.01 18.73 11.23
CA ALA A 4 -6.32 18.21 10.07
C ALA A 4 -7.05 18.51 8.74
N LEU A 5 -6.33 18.39 7.63
CA LEU A 5 -6.95 18.44 6.30
C LEU A 5 -8.00 17.35 6.18
N LYS A 6 -9.18 17.70 5.68
CA LYS A 6 -10.24 16.74 5.37
C LYS A 6 -9.92 16.00 4.06
N PRO A 7 -10.45 14.79 3.85
CA PRO A 7 -10.19 14.02 2.62
C PRO A 7 -10.47 14.80 1.32
N GLU A 8 -11.55 15.59 1.29
CA GLU A 8 -11.91 16.42 0.13
C GLU A 8 -10.93 17.57 -0.11
N GLU A 9 -10.33 18.13 0.94
CA GLU A 9 -9.32 19.19 0.82
C GLU A 9 -8.00 18.60 0.32
N LEU A 10 -7.63 17.42 0.81
CA LEU A 10 -6.48 16.67 0.31
C LEU A 10 -6.62 16.35 -1.19
N GLN A 11 -7.82 15.94 -1.61
CA GLN A 11 -8.12 15.69 -3.00
C GLN A 11 -8.05 16.96 -3.85
N ALA A 12 -8.56 18.09 -3.35
CA ALA A 12 -8.45 19.37 -4.03
C ALA A 12 -6.98 19.79 -4.22
N LEU A 13 -6.13 19.62 -3.21
CA LEU A 13 -4.70 19.90 -3.32
C LEU A 13 -4.01 19.04 -4.38
N LYS A 14 -4.31 17.73 -4.43
CA LYS A 14 -3.77 16.85 -5.48
C LYS A 14 -4.20 17.30 -6.89
N GLN A 15 -5.47 17.69 -7.05
CA GLN A 15 -5.98 18.22 -8.31
C GLN A 15 -5.30 19.54 -8.71
N MET A 16 -5.04 20.43 -7.74
CA MET A 16 -4.35 21.70 -8.00
C MET A 16 -2.90 21.50 -8.45
N ILE A 17 -2.19 20.52 -7.88
CA ILE A 17 -0.80 20.22 -8.25
C ILE A 17 -0.75 19.52 -9.62
N GLY A 18 -1.71 18.64 -9.91
CA GLY A 18 -1.82 17.96 -11.20
C GLY A 18 -1.01 16.67 -11.27
N GLY A 19 -1.48 15.63 -10.59
CA GLY A 19 -0.87 14.30 -10.55
C GLY A 19 -1.29 13.50 -9.32
N ASN A 20 -0.79 12.26 -9.19
CA ASN A 20 -1.00 11.46 -7.98
C ASN A 20 0.25 11.53 -7.11
N PHE A 21 0.13 12.18 -5.96
CA PHE A 21 1.25 12.40 -5.05
C PHE A 21 0.94 11.89 -3.66
N ARG A 22 1.99 11.56 -2.91
CA ARG A 22 1.96 11.40 -1.46
C ARG A 22 2.48 12.66 -0.80
N PHE A 23 1.79 13.12 0.24
CA PHE A 23 2.28 14.17 1.12
C PHE A 23 3.02 13.54 2.30
N ILE A 24 4.31 13.84 2.43
CA ILE A 24 5.15 13.35 3.54
C ILE A 24 5.45 14.54 4.45
N LEU A 25 4.98 14.49 5.70
CA LEU A 25 5.16 15.60 6.65
C LEU A 25 6.63 15.77 7.02
N LEU A 26 7.24 16.87 6.60
CA LEU A 26 8.62 17.23 6.91
C LEU A 26 8.69 18.02 8.21
N TYR A 27 7.91 19.10 8.31
CA TYR A 27 7.98 20.06 9.40
C TYR A 27 6.59 20.45 9.87
N LYS A 28 6.43 20.61 11.20
CA LYS A 28 5.18 21.00 11.86
C LYS A 28 5.50 21.86 13.07
N ILE A 29 5.05 23.12 13.09
CA ILE A 29 5.50 24.08 14.12
C ILE A 29 5.10 23.69 15.54
N SER A 30 3.97 23.00 15.72
CA SER A 30 3.54 22.50 17.03
C SER A 30 4.36 21.29 17.54
N ARG A 31 4.97 20.52 16.62
CA ARG A 31 5.83 19.36 16.93
C ARG A 31 7.30 19.75 17.05
N ASP A 32 7.76 20.58 16.12
CA ASP A 32 9.18 20.85 15.89
C ASP A 32 9.64 22.21 16.45
N GLY A 33 8.69 23.02 16.93
CA GLY A 33 8.90 24.39 17.36
C GLY A 33 9.01 25.34 16.17
N CYS A 34 8.26 26.44 16.20
CA CYS A 34 8.25 27.46 15.14
C CYS A 34 9.61 28.18 15.03
N ASN A 35 10.55 27.60 14.29
CA ASN A 35 11.94 28.04 14.19
C ASN A 35 12.49 27.86 12.77
N ALA A 36 13.02 28.93 12.17
CA ALA A 36 13.62 28.93 10.84
C ALA A 36 14.75 27.91 10.69
N TRP A 37 15.60 27.77 11.71
CA TRP A 37 16.70 26.80 11.68
C TRP A 37 16.20 25.35 11.61
N THR A 38 15.15 25.03 12.38
CA THR A 38 14.54 23.69 12.36
C THR A 38 13.85 23.43 11.02
N PHE A 39 13.18 24.43 10.46
CA PHE A 39 12.59 24.37 9.13
C PHE A 39 13.65 24.03 8.08
N HIS A 40 14.75 24.80 7.99
CA HIS A 40 15.80 24.55 7.00
C HIS A 40 16.47 23.18 7.17
N THR A 41 16.70 22.75 8.41
CA THR A 41 17.25 21.41 8.70
C THR A 41 16.36 20.27 8.16
N LYS A 42 15.03 20.48 8.08
CA LYS A 42 14.07 19.45 7.67
C LYS A 42 13.57 19.60 6.24
N CYS A 43 13.55 20.81 5.69
CA CYS A 43 12.85 21.13 4.45
C CYS A 43 13.78 21.51 3.30
N ASP A 44 15.05 21.82 3.57
CA ASP A 44 16.01 22.11 2.50
C ASP A 44 16.29 20.87 1.64
N SER A 45 16.45 21.11 0.33
CA SER A 45 16.79 20.07 -0.67
C SER A 45 15.83 18.87 -0.72
N GLN A 46 14.58 19.03 -0.27
CA GLN A 46 13.58 17.96 -0.28
C GLN A 46 12.78 17.83 -1.59
N GLY A 47 13.05 18.69 -2.58
CA GLY A 47 12.26 18.77 -3.82
C GLY A 47 10.96 19.56 -3.65
N PRO A 48 9.92 19.27 -4.46
CA PRO A 48 8.63 19.92 -4.38
C PRO A 48 8.00 19.84 -2.98
N THR A 49 7.45 20.94 -2.49
CA THR A 49 6.80 21.00 -1.18
C THR A 49 5.50 21.78 -1.21
N ILE A 50 4.61 21.44 -0.28
CA ILE A 50 3.41 22.21 0.01
C ILE A 50 3.43 22.66 1.47
N THR A 51 3.24 23.95 1.69
CA THR A 51 3.10 24.56 3.02
C THR A 51 1.63 24.80 3.29
N VAL A 52 1.13 24.34 4.44
CA VAL A 52 -0.28 24.44 4.86
C VAL A 52 -0.34 25.18 6.19
N ILE A 53 -1.15 26.23 6.26
CA ILE A 53 -1.35 27.07 7.44
C ILE A 53 -2.77 26.86 7.98
N TYR A 54 -2.87 26.58 9.27
CA TYR A 54 -4.13 26.39 9.99
C TYR A 54 -4.36 27.57 10.93
N ASN A 55 -5.15 28.55 10.51
CA ASN A 55 -5.34 29.75 11.34
C ASN A 55 -6.35 29.53 12.50
N THR A 56 -6.43 30.51 13.40
CA THR A 56 -7.35 30.48 14.55
C THR A 56 -8.83 30.68 14.21
N LYS A 57 -9.15 31.10 12.98
CA LYS A 57 -10.53 31.35 12.51
C LYS A 57 -11.05 30.29 11.55
N GLY A 58 -10.50 29.07 11.61
CA GLY A 58 -10.99 27.94 10.82
C GLY A 58 -10.75 28.05 9.31
N THR A 59 -9.78 28.88 8.88
CA THR A 59 -9.35 28.99 7.49
C THR A 59 -8.04 28.22 7.30
N VAL A 60 -7.95 27.47 6.19
CA VAL A 60 -6.78 26.68 5.80
C VAL A 60 -6.34 27.11 4.41
N TYR A 61 -5.10 27.56 4.31
CA TYR A 61 -4.49 28.14 3.11
C TYR A 61 -2.98 27.87 3.10
N GLY A 62 -2.31 28.22 2.02
CA GLY A 62 -0.87 28.04 1.93
C GLY A 62 -0.31 28.18 0.52
N GLY A 63 0.84 27.57 0.28
CA GLY A 63 1.57 27.67 -0.98
C GLY A 63 2.22 26.35 -1.38
N TYR A 64 2.30 26.11 -2.68
CA TYR A 64 3.03 25.01 -3.30
C TYR A 64 4.19 25.56 -4.14
N THR A 65 5.34 24.90 -4.05
CA THR A 65 6.49 25.13 -4.93
C THR A 65 7.00 23.80 -5.48
N SER A 66 7.37 23.79 -6.76
CA SER A 66 8.05 22.68 -7.41
C SER A 66 9.57 22.67 -7.16
N GLN A 67 10.09 23.72 -6.52
CA GLN A 67 11.50 23.90 -6.22
C GLN A 67 11.84 23.44 -4.80
N SER A 68 13.13 23.16 -4.57
CA SER A 68 13.65 22.93 -3.22
C SER A 68 13.87 24.25 -2.50
N TRP A 69 13.64 24.25 -1.18
CA TRP A 69 14.17 25.29 -0.30
C TRP A 69 15.69 25.15 -0.20
N LEU A 70 16.40 26.28 -0.11
CA LEU A 70 17.84 26.29 0.22
C LEU A 70 18.11 27.37 1.27
N GLY A 71 18.71 27.00 2.39
CA GLY A 71 19.02 27.91 3.49
C GLY A 71 20.45 28.47 3.48
N ALA A 72 21.26 28.24 2.45
CA ALA A 72 22.66 28.67 2.46
C ALA A 72 22.85 30.11 1.97
N GLY A 73 23.13 31.04 2.90
CA GLY A 73 23.66 32.37 2.58
C GLY A 73 22.65 33.51 2.50
N ALA A 74 22.87 34.42 1.54
CA ALA A 74 22.05 35.60 1.29
C ALA A 74 20.70 35.22 0.67
N GLU A 75 19.69 36.09 0.83
CA GLU A 75 18.36 35.88 0.26
C GLU A 75 18.42 35.71 -1.26
N PHE A 76 17.93 34.57 -1.75
CA PHE A 76 17.75 34.34 -3.19
C PHE A 76 16.29 33.97 -3.51
N GLY A 77 15.86 34.34 -4.72
CA GLY A 77 14.55 33.96 -5.23
C GLY A 77 14.64 32.66 -6.02
N ALA A 78 13.71 31.73 -5.79
CA ALA A 78 13.60 30.55 -6.64
C ALA A 78 12.71 30.85 -7.85
N TYR A 79 13.20 30.49 -9.04
CA TYR A 79 12.40 30.49 -10.26
C TYR A 79 11.46 29.29 -10.24
N ASP A 80 10.14 29.53 -10.28
CA ASP A 80 9.15 28.45 -10.30
C ASP A 80 7.90 28.84 -11.08
N GLU A 81 7.72 28.26 -12.27
CA GLU A 81 6.52 28.46 -13.08
C GLU A 81 5.29 27.73 -12.55
N LYS A 82 5.49 26.71 -11.71
CA LYS A 82 4.45 25.84 -11.17
C LYS A 82 3.98 26.29 -9.78
N ALA A 83 4.61 27.32 -9.21
CA ALA A 83 4.24 27.82 -7.90
C ALA A 83 2.81 28.37 -7.88
N PHE A 84 2.09 28.13 -6.79
CA PHE A 84 0.78 28.72 -6.57
C PHE A 84 0.47 28.82 -5.08
N LEU A 85 -0.42 29.75 -4.74
CA LEU A 85 -1.08 29.77 -3.44
C LEU A 85 -2.45 29.11 -3.53
N PHE A 86 -2.96 28.66 -2.39
CA PHE A 86 -4.27 28.05 -2.31
C PHE A 86 -5.02 28.45 -1.04
N GLN A 87 -6.34 28.36 -1.11
CA GLN A 87 -7.24 28.37 0.04
C GLN A 87 -8.21 27.20 -0.12
N VAL A 88 -8.19 26.27 0.85
CA VAL A 88 -9.01 25.04 0.84
C VAL A 88 -10.10 25.04 1.91
N ARG A 89 -10.00 25.95 2.89
CA ARG A 89 -11.04 26.17 3.91
C ARG A 89 -11.12 27.65 4.24
N TYR A 90 -12.32 28.20 4.37
CA TYR A 90 -12.57 29.57 4.83
C TYR A 90 -13.70 29.57 5.85
N ASP A 91 -13.41 30.07 7.05
CA ASP A 91 -14.40 30.17 8.14
C ASP A 91 -15.11 28.82 8.41
N GLY A 92 -14.33 27.74 8.48
CA GLY A 92 -14.81 26.38 8.71
C GLY A 92 -15.42 25.67 7.48
N LYS A 93 -15.66 26.38 6.37
CA LYS A 93 -16.27 25.84 5.15
C LYS A 93 -15.21 25.48 4.12
N SER A 94 -15.33 24.30 3.50
CA SER A 94 -14.44 23.87 2.43
C SER A 94 -14.61 24.79 1.21
N VAL A 95 -13.50 25.24 0.65
CA VAL A 95 -13.43 26.06 -0.57
C VAL A 95 -12.34 25.49 -1.48
N ASN A 96 -12.27 25.94 -2.73
CA ASN A 96 -11.27 25.45 -3.68
C ASN A 96 -10.76 26.62 -4.54
N LYS A 97 -9.83 27.41 -3.98
CA LYS A 97 -9.23 28.56 -4.68
C LYS A 97 -7.76 28.33 -4.92
N LYS A 98 -7.33 28.48 -6.17
CA LYS A 98 -5.94 28.44 -6.63
C LYS A 98 -5.54 29.79 -7.21
N PHE A 99 -4.40 30.30 -6.76
CA PHE A 99 -3.80 31.58 -7.13
C PHE A 99 -2.42 31.31 -7.76
N PRO A 100 -2.34 31.15 -9.09
CA PRO A 100 -1.09 30.83 -9.77
C PRO A 100 -0.11 32.00 -9.70
N ILE A 101 1.19 31.72 -9.81
CA ILE A 101 2.20 32.75 -10.00
C ILE A 101 2.01 33.48 -11.35
N LYS A 102 2.29 34.79 -11.38
CA LYS A 102 2.23 35.56 -12.63
C LYS A 102 3.43 35.27 -13.52
N ALA A 103 3.21 35.25 -14.83
CA ALA A 103 4.22 34.86 -15.81
C ALA A 103 5.46 35.77 -15.81
N ASP A 104 5.31 37.06 -15.50
CA ASP A 104 6.39 38.04 -15.39
C ASP A 104 7.13 37.97 -14.05
N ARG A 105 6.75 37.06 -13.14
CA ARG A 105 7.23 37.02 -11.75
C ARG A 105 7.80 35.67 -11.30
N TYR A 106 8.02 34.71 -12.20
CA TYR A 106 8.52 33.37 -11.84
C TYR A 106 9.78 33.36 -10.96
N ALA A 107 10.74 34.27 -11.20
CA ALA A 107 11.97 34.40 -10.39
C ALA A 107 11.74 34.84 -8.94
N ASN A 108 10.51 35.23 -8.58
CA ASN A 108 10.13 35.70 -7.26
C ASN A 108 9.17 34.74 -6.56
N ALA A 109 9.02 33.51 -7.05
CA ALA A 109 8.04 32.55 -6.53
C ALA A 109 8.22 32.30 -5.04
N THR A 110 9.42 31.96 -4.62
CA THR A 110 9.76 31.83 -3.20
C THR A 110 10.97 32.67 -2.86
N ALA A 111 11.07 33.06 -1.58
CA ALA A 111 12.28 33.66 -1.04
C ALA A 111 12.91 32.69 -0.06
N CYS A 112 14.19 32.42 -0.25
CA CYS A 112 14.94 31.48 0.54
C CYS A 112 16.03 32.22 1.31
N GLN A 113 15.96 32.20 2.64
CA GLN A 113 16.92 32.85 3.52
C GLN A 113 16.98 32.10 4.86
N HIS A 114 18.19 31.83 5.36
CA HIS A 114 18.45 31.02 6.56
C HIS A 114 17.66 31.43 7.83
N SER A 115 17.26 32.70 7.94
CA SER A 115 16.55 33.23 9.10
C SER A 115 15.03 33.27 8.93
N PHE A 116 14.50 32.76 7.81
CA PHE A 116 13.08 32.77 7.46
C PHE A 116 12.53 31.35 7.42
N GLY A 117 11.25 31.20 7.72
CA GLY A 117 10.49 30.00 7.38
C GLY A 117 10.16 29.94 5.88
N PRO A 118 9.13 29.18 5.48
CA PRO A 118 8.68 29.16 4.09
C PRO A 118 8.09 30.51 3.67
N VAL A 119 8.67 31.15 2.66
CA VAL A 119 8.20 32.43 2.10
C VAL A 119 7.83 32.26 0.64
N PHE A 120 6.59 32.62 0.31
CA PHE A 120 6.07 32.66 -1.06
C PHE A 120 5.90 34.12 -1.47
N GLY A 121 6.60 34.54 -2.52
CA GLY A 121 6.68 35.93 -2.96
C GLY A 121 7.92 36.65 -2.42
N ARG A 122 8.96 36.77 -3.24
CA ARG A 122 10.17 37.54 -2.90
C ARG A 122 9.90 39.04 -2.90
N GLY A 123 10.40 39.75 -1.87
CA GLY A 123 10.17 41.19 -1.64
C GLY A 123 8.76 41.54 -1.17
N GLU A 124 7.75 40.80 -1.63
CA GLU A 124 6.34 40.96 -1.25
C GLU A 124 5.72 39.60 -0.84
N PRO A 125 6.00 39.12 0.40
CA PRO A 125 5.48 37.84 0.90
C PRO A 125 3.96 37.79 0.82
N ALA A 126 3.41 36.85 0.06
CA ALA A 126 2.00 36.74 -0.27
C ALA A 126 1.18 36.00 0.79
N MET A 127 1.83 35.47 1.82
CA MET A 127 1.19 34.77 2.92
C MET A 127 1.97 35.00 4.22
N PRO A 128 1.34 34.80 5.39
CA PRO A 128 2.03 34.83 6.67
C PRO A 128 3.21 33.86 6.73
N PHE A 129 4.30 34.31 7.34
CA PHE A 129 5.57 33.58 7.47
C PHE A 129 6.19 33.88 8.85
N PHE A 130 7.29 33.21 9.21
CA PHE A 130 8.02 33.50 10.44
C PHE A 130 9.50 33.77 10.17
N THR A 131 10.13 34.51 11.08
CA THR A 131 11.57 34.74 11.10
C THR A 131 12.13 34.34 12.46
N GLY A 132 13.34 33.77 12.46
CA GLY A 132 13.95 33.25 13.68
C GLY A 132 13.04 32.24 14.39
N LYS A 133 12.86 32.43 15.70
CA LYS A 133 12.02 31.58 16.56
C LYS A 133 10.79 32.35 17.05
N VAL A 134 9.61 31.76 16.88
CA VAL A 134 8.34 32.25 17.42
C VAL A 134 7.90 31.31 18.55
N ASN A 135 7.64 31.88 19.73
CA ASN A 135 7.11 31.12 20.85
C ASN A 135 5.58 31.15 20.82
N ALA A 136 4.94 30.02 21.09
CA ALA A 136 3.49 29.96 21.21
C ALA A 136 3.02 30.63 22.50
N SER A 137 1.89 31.32 22.43
CA SER A 137 1.11 31.76 23.59
C SER A 137 -0.19 30.96 23.62
N ASN A 138 -0.39 30.16 24.68
CA ASN A 138 -1.55 29.28 24.82
C ASN A 138 -1.79 28.34 23.61
N GLY A 139 -0.71 27.86 22.99
CA GLY A 139 -0.77 26.97 21.81
C GLY A 139 -1.07 27.67 20.48
N VAL A 140 -1.06 29.02 20.46
CA VAL A 140 -1.21 29.85 19.26
C VAL A 140 0.11 30.50 18.89
N PHE A 141 0.46 30.48 17.61
CA PHE A 141 1.64 31.14 17.06
C PHE A 141 1.22 32.38 16.26
N THR A 142 1.76 33.54 16.60
CA THR A 142 1.52 34.78 15.83
C THR A 142 2.62 34.91 14.78
N LEU A 143 2.26 34.73 13.51
CA LEU A 143 3.19 34.85 12.39
C LEU A 143 3.37 36.31 11.96
N THR A 144 4.42 36.57 11.18
CA THR A 144 4.59 37.84 10.47
C THR A 144 3.59 37.90 9.32
N GLY A 145 2.88 39.02 9.18
CA GLY A 145 1.85 39.18 8.14
C GLY A 145 2.42 39.21 6.72
N GLY A 146 1.64 38.67 5.78
CA GLY A 146 1.87 38.87 4.35
C GLY A 146 1.46 40.27 3.88
N LYS A 147 1.89 40.63 2.68
CA LYS A 147 1.46 41.82 1.94
C LYS A 147 0.56 41.40 0.78
N ILE A 148 -0.20 42.35 0.23
CA ILE A 148 -0.84 42.15 -1.08
C ILE A 148 0.30 41.96 -2.08
N SER A 149 0.52 40.71 -2.48
CA SER A 149 1.65 40.37 -3.34
C SER A 149 1.30 40.60 -4.79
N ASN A 150 2.15 41.36 -5.49
CA ASN A 150 2.08 41.46 -6.94
C ASN A 150 2.68 40.22 -7.64
N VAL A 151 3.20 39.23 -6.91
CA VAL A 151 3.85 38.02 -7.45
C VAL A 151 2.83 36.97 -7.92
N TYR A 152 1.76 36.77 -7.16
CA TYR A 152 0.70 35.79 -7.46
C TYR A 152 -0.54 36.48 -8.01
N ASP A 153 -1.25 35.81 -8.92
CA ASP A 153 -2.57 36.26 -9.37
C ASP A 153 -3.62 35.94 -8.30
N MET A 154 -3.84 36.92 -7.43
CA MET A 154 -4.78 36.83 -6.32
C MET A 154 -6.25 36.96 -6.74
N LYS A 155 -6.58 37.16 -8.03
CA LYS A 155 -7.96 37.23 -8.55
C LYS A 155 -8.87 38.17 -7.73
N SER A 156 -8.38 39.37 -7.43
CA SER A 156 -9.05 40.38 -6.60
C SER A 156 -9.29 39.98 -5.13
N THR A 157 -8.69 38.88 -4.66
CA THR A 157 -8.68 38.50 -3.23
C THR A 157 -7.54 39.25 -2.54
N ASP A 158 -7.86 40.12 -1.58
CA ASP A 158 -6.83 40.77 -0.78
C ASP A 158 -6.27 39.84 0.31
N ILE A 159 -5.22 40.29 1.01
CA ILE A 159 -4.57 39.49 2.06
C ILE A 159 -5.51 39.24 3.26
N ALA A 160 -6.45 40.14 3.53
CA ALA A 160 -7.40 39.99 4.63
C ALA A 160 -8.41 38.86 4.31
N ALA A 161 -8.93 38.82 3.09
CA ALA A 161 -9.81 37.75 2.60
C ALA A 161 -9.06 36.42 2.43
N PHE A 162 -7.77 36.44 2.08
CA PHE A 162 -6.95 35.23 2.00
C PHE A 162 -6.71 34.60 3.39
N THR A 163 -6.40 35.43 4.38
CA THR A 163 -6.01 35.01 5.74
C THR A 163 -7.16 34.99 6.75
N ASN A 164 -8.37 35.40 6.35
CA ASN A 164 -9.50 35.70 7.25
C ASN A 164 -9.12 36.75 8.33
N ASN A 165 -8.33 37.74 7.93
CA ASN A 165 -7.89 38.86 8.75
C ASN A 165 -7.25 38.41 10.07
N THR A 166 -6.35 37.42 10.00
CA THR A 166 -5.56 36.94 11.14
C THR A 166 -4.23 36.34 10.69
N VAL A 167 -3.19 36.59 11.48
CA VAL A 167 -1.87 35.96 11.36
C VAL A 167 -1.61 34.97 12.49
N ASP A 168 -2.58 34.81 13.39
CA ASP A 168 -2.54 33.83 14.46
C ASP A 168 -2.91 32.45 13.92
N VAL A 169 -2.02 31.50 14.17
CA VAL A 169 -2.14 30.14 13.66
C VAL A 169 -2.09 29.12 14.78
N ASN A 170 -2.91 28.08 14.63
CA ASN A 170 -2.85 26.88 15.45
C ASN A 170 -1.69 26.00 15.00
N ASP A 171 -1.37 25.99 13.70
CA ASP A 171 -0.26 25.24 13.14
C ASP A 171 0.16 25.72 11.74
N LEU A 172 1.35 25.29 11.35
CA LEU A 172 1.92 25.39 10.00
C LEU A 172 2.66 24.09 9.75
N GLU A 173 2.31 23.43 8.65
CA GLU A 173 2.87 22.16 8.25
C GLU A 173 3.49 22.27 6.86
N VAL A 174 4.65 21.64 6.66
CA VAL A 174 5.34 21.56 5.37
C VAL A 174 5.44 20.10 5.00
N TYR A 175 4.90 19.75 3.84
CA TYR A 175 4.90 18.41 3.29
C TYR A 175 5.76 18.35 2.04
N LYS A 176 6.59 17.31 1.92
CA LYS A 176 7.15 16.91 0.62
C LYS A 176 6.02 16.44 -0.28
N VAL A 177 6.00 16.89 -1.52
CA VAL A 177 5.13 16.38 -2.57
C VAL A 177 5.92 15.33 -3.34
N ASP A 178 5.69 14.07 -2.99
CA ASP A 178 6.40 12.93 -3.57
C ASP A 178 5.53 12.32 -4.67
N GLU A 179 6.04 12.29 -5.91
CA GLU A 179 5.35 11.72 -7.08
C GLU A 179 5.20 10.20 -7.00
N GLY A 180 5.71 9.55 -5.95
CA GLY A 180 5.59 8.10 -5.78
C GLY A 180 6.44 7.31 -6.78
N VAL A 181 7.29 8.01 -7.56
CA VAL A 181 8.36 7.40 -8.35
C VAL A 181 9.43 6.93 -7.36
N CYS A 182 9.27 5.71 -6.85
CA CYS A 182 10.33 5.09 -6.06
C CYS A 182 11.51 4.85 -6.99
N HIS A 183 12.58 5.64 -6.83
CA HIS A 183 13.85 5.28 -7.42
C HIS A 183 14.29 3.95 -6.80
N PRO A 184 14.54 2.91 -7.62
CA PRO A 184 15.07 1.66 -7.12
C PRO A 184 16.39 1.97 -6.42
N THR A 185 16.58 1.41 -5.25
CA THR A 185 17.86 1.49 -4.57
C THR A 185 18.90 0.68 -5.35
N MET A 186 20.17 1.10 -5.27
CA MET A 186 21.26 0.40 -5.96
C MET A 186 21.41 -1.05 -5.46
N TYR A 187 20.91 -1.36 -4.25
CA TYR A 187 20.96 -2.66 -3.62
C TYR A 187 19.57 -3.20 -3.37
N SER A 188 19.32 -4.43 -3.81
CA SER A 188 18.07 -5.14 -3.55
C SER A 188 17.98 -5.50 -2.06
N TRP A 189 16.83 -5.28 -1.41
CA TRP A 189 16.59 -5.65 -0.01
C TRP A 189 16.30 -7.15 0.17
N ARG A 190 16.13 -7.88 -0.94
CA ARG A 190 16.07 -9.34 -1.02
C ARG A 190 16.76 -9.79 -2.31
N ASP A 191 17.39 -10.96 -2.30
CA ASP A 191 17.98 -11.53 -3.52
C ASP A 191 16.95 -11.59 -4.65
N ALA A 192 17.19 -10.79 -5.68
CA ALA A 192 16.33 -10.70 -6.85
C ALA A 192 16.85 -11.67 -7.91
N PRO A 193 15.99 -12.51 -8.53
CA PRO A 193 16.40 -13.26 -9.70
C PRO A 193 16.55 -12.31 -10.89
N THR A 194 17.12 -12.82 -11.98
CA THR A 194 16.95 -12.16 -13.27
C THR A 194 15.50 -12.29 -13.74
N PHE A 195 14.99 -11.24 -14.36
CA PHE A 195 13.62 -11.21 -14.90
C PHE A 195 13.62 -11.45 -16.41
N ASP A 196 14.22 -12.57 -16.82
CA ASP A 196 14.38 -12.98 -18.21
C ASP A 196 13.63 -14.29 -18.53
N ASP A 197 13.63 -14.67 -19.82
CA ASP A 197 12.98 -15.90 -20.29
C ASP A 197 13.61 -17.15 -19.69
N GLN A 198 14.93 -17.14 -19.43
CA GLN A 198 15.63 -18.28 -18.87
C GLN A 198 15.17 -18.56 -17.42
N CYS A 199 15.03 -17.52 -16.61
CA CYS A 199 14.50 -17.59 -15.26
C CYS A 199 13.05 -18.08 -15.25
N LEU A 200 12.20 -17.51 -16.11
CA LEU A 200 10.80 -17.94 -16.25
C LEU A 200 10.70 -19.43 -16.59
N GLN A 201 11.47 -19.91 -17.56
CA GLN A 201 11.47 -21.32 -17.94
C GLN A 201 12.03 -22.22 -16.84
N LYS A 202 13.07 -21.80 -16.12
CA LYS A 202 13.59 -22.54 -14.96
C LYS A 202 12.53 -22.69 -13.86
N LEU A 203 11.78 -21.62 -13.57
CA LEU A 203 10.71 -21.66 -12.57
C LEU A 203 9.52 -22.50 -13.02
N LYS A 204 9.09 -22.38 -14.27
CA LYS A 204 8.04 -23.24 -14.84
C LYS A 204 8.44 -24.71 -14.75
N LYS A 205 9.65 -25.04 -15.21
CA LYS A 205 10.21 -26.40 -15.14
C LYS A 205 10.25 -26.93 -13.72
N TYR A 206 10.69 -26.13 -12.74
CA TYR A 206 10.69 -26.51 -11.34
C TYR A 206 9.29 -26.94 -10.86
N VAL A 207 8.27 -26.14 -11.17
CA VAL A 207 6.89 -26.44 -10.77
C VAL A 207 6.30 -27.63 -11.53
N GLU A 208 6.63 -27.80 -12.81
CA GLU A 208 6.18 -28.95 -13.62
C GLU A 208 6.84 -30.27 -13.19
N GLU A 209 8.10 -30.23 -12.75
CA GLU A 209 8.87 -31.40 -12.32
C GLU A 209 8.78 -31.65 -10.81
N HIS A 210 8.14 -30.76 -10.04
CA HIS A 210 7.91 -30.94 -8.61
C HIS A 210 7.09 -32.21 -8.37
N ILE A 211 7.62 -33.13 -7.56
CA ILE A 211 6.97 -34.38 -7.17
C ILE A 211 6.89 -34.40 -5.63
N PRO A 212 5.69 -34.35 -5.04
CA PRO A 212 5.52 -34.54 -3.61
C PRO A 212 5.93 -35.95 -3.18
N LEU A 213 5.99 -36.18 -1.86
CA LEU A 213 6.40 -37.48 -1.31
C LEU A 213 5.38 -38.61 -1.60
N GLU A 214 5.45 -39.20 -2.81
CA GLU A 214 4.59 -40.29 -3.29
C GLU A 214 4.59 -41.49 -2.34
N LYS A 215 5.72 -41.75 -1.67
CA LYS A 215 5.85 -42.83 -0.67
C LYS A 215 4.88 -42.68 0.51
N LYS A 216 4.35 -41.48 0.76
CA LYS A 216 3.34 -41.19 1.80
C LYS A 216 1.91 -41.09 1.23
N GLY A 217 1.70 -41.49 -0.03
CA GLY A 217 0.39 -41.44 -0.70
C GLY A 217 -0.09 -40.04 -1.09
N VAL A 218 0.80 -39.04 -1.07
CA VAL A 218 0.49 -37.66 -1.45
C VAL A 218 0.89 -37.44 -2.90
N GLU A 219 -0.10 -37.41 -3.79
CA GLU A 219 0.09 -37.15 -5.22
C GLU A 219 0.12 -35.65 -5.55
N GLN A 220 -0.59 -34.84 -4.75
CA GLN A 220 -0.71 -33.40 -4.94
C GLN A 220 -0.66 -32.63 -3.63
N VAL A 221 0.22 -31.63 -3.56
CA VAL A 221 0.30 -30.69 -2.45
C VAL A 221 -0.95 -29.79 -2.42
N LYS A 222 -1.77 -29.89 -1.38
CA LYS A 222 -2.84 -28.92 -1.10
C LYS A 222 -2.33 -27.66 -0.39
N VAL A 223 -2.47 -26.52 -1.06
CA VAL A 223 -2.16 -25.17 -0.59
C VAL A 223 -3.46 -24.43 -0.24
N LEU A 224 -3.67 -24.07 1.02
CA LEU A 224 -4.88 -23.35 1.45
C LEU A 224 -4.67 -21.83 1.43
N LEU A 225 -5.51 -21.10 0.70
CA LEU A 225 -5.50 -19.63 0.65
C LEU A 225 -6.53 -19.07 1.64
N VAL A 226 -6.07 -18.28 2.60
CA VAL A 226 -6.92 -17.66 3.64
C VAL A 226 -6.66 -16.16 3.67
N GLY A 227 -7.68 -15.34 3.84
CA GLY A 227 -7.49 -13.88 3.86
C GLY A 227 -8.80 -13.12 3.71
N GLN A 228 -8.75 -11.81 3.93
CA GLN A 228 -9.92 -10.94 3.87
C GLN A 228 -10.61 -10.95 2.50
N VAL A 229 -11.85 -10.48 2.48
CA VAL A 229 -12.55 -10.16 1.23
C VAL A 229 -11.70 -9.16 0.44
N LYS A 230 -11.60 -9.35 -0.89
CA LYS A 230 -10.74 -8.57 -1.81
C LYS A 230 -9.22 -8.67 -1.61
N ALA A 231 -8.72 -9.50 -0.68
CA ALA A 231 -7.27 -9.65 -0.50
C ALA A 231 -6.53 -10.26 -1.71
N GLY A 232 -7.25 -10.86 -2.67
CA GLY A 232 -6.64 -11.38 -3.91
C GLY A 232 -6.42 -12.89 -3.95
N LYS A 233 -7.11 -13.68 -3.11
CA LYS A 233 -7.03 -15.16 -3.09
C LYS A 233 -7.34 -15.79 -4.45
N SER A 234 -8.55 -15.56 -4.96
CA SER A 234 -9.01 -16.07 -6.25
C SER A 234 -8.20 -15.48 -7.42
N SER A 235 -7.73 -14.24 -7.29
CA SER A 235 -6.85 -13.59 -8.28
C SER A 235 -5.48 -14.26 -8.36
N PHE A 236 -4.93 -14.73 -7.23
CA PHE A 236 -3.68 -15.51 -7.22
C PHE A 236 -3.85 -16.86 -7.92
N ILE A 237 -4.98 -17.55 -7.69
CA ILE A 237 -5.32 -18.80 -8.40
C ILE A 237 -5.37 -18.53 -9.90
N ASN A 238 -6.12 -17.51 -10.33
CA ASN A 238 -6.20 -17.13 -11.74
C ASN A 238 -4.82 -16.77 -12.30
N THR A 239 -3.95 -16.13 -11.52
CA THR A 239 -2.59 -15.80 -11.93
C THR A 239 -1.76 -17.05 -12.23
N ILE A 240 -1.73 -18.01 -11.31
CA ILE A 240 -1.01 -19.28 -11.50
C ILE A 240 -1.61 -20.08 -12.66
N VAL A 241 -2.94 -20.19 -12.74
CA VAL A 241 -3.61 -20.87 -13.86
C VAL A 241 -3.26 -20.20 -15.20
N SER A 242 -3.21 -18.87 -15.26
CA SER A 242 -2.90 -18.15 -16.50
C SER A 242 -1.49 -18.46 -17.00
N ILE A 243 -0.51 -18.54 -16.08
CA ILE A 243 0.89 -18.82 -16.40
C ILE A 243 1.06 -20.16 -17.13
N PHE A 244 0.41 -21.21 -16.63
CA PHE A 244 0.49 -22.56 -17.21
C PHE A 244 -0.48 -22.76 -18.37
N LYS A 245 -1.59 -22.00 -18.44
CA LYS A 245 -2.49 -22.02 -19.60
C LYS A 245 -1.89 -21.30 -20.81
N GLY A 246 -0.99 -20.35 -20.60
CA GLY A 246 -0.40 -19.49 -21.64
C GLY A 246 -1.25 -18.27 -22.00
N GLU A 247 -2.39 -18.07 -21.35
CA GLU A 247 -3.32 -16.96 -21.58
C GLU A 247 -4.02 -16.55 -20.29
N ILE A 248 -4.52 -15.31 -20.22
CA ILE A 248 -5.24 -14.79 -19.06
C ILE A 248 -6.50 -15.63 -18.80
N SER A 249 -6.68 -16.06 -17.56
CA SER A 249 -7.72 -16.99 -17.11
C SER A 249 -8.58 -16.41 -15.99
N CYS A 250 -9.85 -16.83 -15.93
CA CYS A 250 -10.82 -16.41 -14.93
C CYS A 250 -11.57 -17.60 -14.30
N GLN A 251 -10.89 -18.74 -14.11
CA GLN A 251 -11.49 -19.96 -13.58
C GLN A 251 -12.00 -19.84 -12.13
N ALA A 252 -11.31 -19.04 -11.30
CA ALA A 252 -11.77 -18.67 -9.97
C ALA A 252 -12.55 -17.34 -10.05
N ILE A 253 -13.71 -17.26 -9.39
CA ILE A 253 -14.56 -16.06 -9.42
C ILE A 253 -13.86 -14.95 -8.63
N SER A 254 -13.33 -13.95 -9.33
CA SER A 254 -12.67 -12.77 -8.76
C SER A 254 -13.40 -11.48 -9.14
N GLY A 255 -13.38 -10.47 -8.27
CA GLY A 255 -14.02 -9.17 -8.51
C GLY A 255 -14.10 -8.29 -7.27
N SER A 256 -14.62 -7.07 -7.43
CA SER A 256 -14.55 -5.99 -6.43
C SER A 256 -15.88 -5.68 -5.69
N LYS A 257 -16.75 -6.67 -5.45
CA LYS A 257 -17.98 -6.48 -4.65
C LYS A 257 -17.69 -6.39 -3.14
N GLU A 258 -18.54 -5.67 -2.40
CA GLU A 258 -18.38 -5.45 -0.94
C GLU A 258 -18.43 -6.74 -0.12
N LYS A 259 -19.23 -7.73 -0.51
CA LYS A 259 -19.32 -9.06 0.13
C LYS A 259 -18.46 -10.10 -0.58
N SER A 260 -18.06 -11.16 0.15
CA SER A 260 -17.27 -12.28 -0.41
C SER A 260 -17.92 -12.85 -1.68
N LEU A 261 -17.18 -12.82 -2.80
CA LEU A 261 -17.61 -13.45 -4.05
C LEU A 261 -17.45 -14.98 -4.00
N THR A 262 -16.42 -15.46 -3.31
CA THR A 262 -16.22 -16.87 -3.04
C THR A 262 -17.13 -17.27 -1.89
N THR A 263 -18.15 -18.06 -2.21
CA THR A 263 -19.11 -18.62 -1.24
C THR A 263 -18.91 -20.12 -1.03
N LYS A 264 -18.02 -20.76 -1.79
CA LYS A 264 -17.74 -22.19 -1.74
C LYS A 264 -16.28 -22.46 -1.42
N PHE A 265 -16.01 -23.50 -0.65
CA PHE A 265 -14.68 -24.10 -0.59
C PHE A 265 -14.38 -24.76 -1.93
N ARG A 266 -13.25 -24.42 -2.55
CA ARG A 266 -12.92 -24.88 -3.90
C ARG A 266 -11.45 -25.29 -3.99
N SER A 267 -11.19 -26.51 -4.44
CA SER A 267 -9.84 -26.98 -4.77
C SER A 267 -9.62 -26.92 -6.28
N TYR A 268 -8.68 -26.08 -6.71
CA TYR A 268 -8.36 -25.89 -8.12
C TYR A 268 -7.13 -26.70 -8.51
N GLU A 269 -7.28 -27.53 -9.54
CA GLU A 269 -6.18 -28.20 -10.23
C GLU A 269 -5.64 -27.28 -11.31
N VAL A 270 -4.31 -27.19 -11.40
CA VAL A 270 -3.62 -26.44 -12.45
C VAL A 270 -3.09 -27.44 -13.46
N MET A 271 -3.46 -27.30 -14.73
CA MET A 271 -3.02 -28.21 -15.79
C MET A 271 -1.64 -27.84 -16.31
N ARG A 272 -0.86 -28.85 -16.73
CA ARG A 272 0.46 -28.65 -17.35
C ARG A 272 0.33 -27.89 -18.67
N GLU A 273 1.32 -27.04 -18.99
CA GLU A 273 1.29 -26.19 -20.20
C GLU A 273 1.26 -27.03 -21.48
N ASN A 274 2.12 -28.04 -21.53
CA ASN A 274 2.28 -28.91 -22.71
C ASN A 274 1.35 -30.14 -22.72
N LYS A 275 0.59 -30.38 -21.64
CA LYS A 275 -0.26 -31.57 -21.47
C LYS A 275 -1.53 -31.19 -20.69
N LYS A 276 -2.51 -30.62 -21.40
CA LYS A 276 -3.71 -30.03 -20.80
C LYS A 276 -4.60 -31.00 -20.01
N ASP A 277 -4.44 -32.31 -20.21
CA ASP A 277 -5.17 -33.36 -19.48
C ASP A 277 -4.43 -33.90 -18.24
N ILE A 278 -3.20 -33.42 -17.99
CA ILE A 278 -2.39 -33.87 -16.86
C ILE A 278 -2.22 -32.70 -15.88
N PRO A 279 -2.73 -32.84 -14.64
CA PRO A 279 -2.55 -31.80 -13.63
C PRO A 279 -1.10 -31.71 -13.14
N LEU A 280 -0.75 -30.55 -12.60
CA LEU A 280 0.44 -30.36 -11.78
C LEU A 280 0.26 -31.00 -10.41
N ASN A 281 1.36 -31.25 -9.72
CA ASN A 281 1.36 -31.98 -8.46
C ASN A 281 1.00 -31.11 -7.24
N PHE A 282 0.11 -30.14 -7.42
CA PHE A 282 -0.44 -29.31 -6.36
C PHE A 282 -1.88 -28.87 -6.67
N LYS A 283 -2.62 -28.50 -5.62
CA LYS A 283 -3.93 -27.86 -5.69
C LYS A 283 -3.93 -26.56 -4.90
N LEU A 284 -4.59 -25.54 -5.46
CA LEU A 284 -4.84 -24.29 -4.74
C LEU A 284 -6.27 -24.31 -4.20
N CYS A 285 -6.41 -24.24 -2.88
CA CYS A 285 -7.69 -24.29 -2.20
C CYS A 285 -8.15 -22.87 -1.82
N ASP A 286 -9.24 -22.40 -2.42
CA ASP A 286 -9.85 -21.09 -2.14
C ASP A 286 -10.92 -21.20 -1.05
N THR A 287 -11.01 -20.17 -0.20
CA THR A 287 -11.97 -20.09 0.90
C THR A 287 -12.83 -18.83 0.81
N LYS A 288 -13.96 -18.80 1.53
CA LYS A 288 -14.70 -17.55 1.80
C LYS A 288 -13.73 -16.53 2.44
N GLY A 289 -13.94 -15.25 2.13
CA GLY A 289 -13.17 -14.17 2.74
C GLY A 289 -13.35 -14.12 4.27
N LEU A 290 -12.29 -13.72 4.96
CA LEU A 290 -12.39 -13.39 6.37
C LEU A 290 -13.10 -12.04 6.53
N GLU A 291 -14.17 -12.03 7.31
CA GLU A 291 -14.88 -10.85 7.79
C GLU A 291 -14.98 -10.95 9.31
N ILE A 292 -15.19 -9.83 10.01
CA ILE A 292 -15.22 -9.79 11.48
C ILE A 292 -16.42 -10.59 11.99
N ASP A 293 -17.63 -10.22 11.53
CA ASP A 293 -18.89 -10.76 12.03
C ASP A 293 -19.44 -11.94 11.20
N ASP A 294 -19.16 -12.00 9.89
CA ASP A 294 -19.63 -13.05 8.96
C ASP A 294 -18.46 -13.63 8.16
N GLY A 295 -17.65 -14.49 8.78
CA GLY A 295 -16.46 -15.06 8.14
C GLY A 295 -16.22 -16.50 8.55
N MET A 296 -15.07 -17.03 8.11
CA MET A 296 -14.64 -18.40 8.41
C MET A 296 -14.63 -18.67 9.92
N ASP A 297 -15.36 -19.70 10.34
CA ASP A 297 -15.39 -20.17 11.73
C ASP A 297 -14.12 -20.97 12.08
N PRO A 298 -13.54 -20.82 13.29
CA PRO A 298 -12.32 -21.56 13.67
C PRO A 298 -12.46 -23.08 13.69
N VAL A 299 -13.65 -23.63 13.93
CA VAL A 299 -13.93 -25.07 13.91
C VAL A 299 -14.00 -25.56 12.46
N GLU A 300 -14.72 -24.85 11.60
CA GLU A 300 -14.75 -25.15 10.15
C GLU A 300 -13.34 -25.07 9.54
N PHE A 301 -12.53 -24.10 9.99
CA PHE A 301 -11.14 -24.00 9.59
C PHE A 301 -10.34 -25.26 9.96
N CYS A 302 -10.53 -25.81 11.16
CA CYS A 302 -9.89 -27.07 11.54
C CYS A 302 -10.35 -28.23 10.65
N TYR A 303 -11.64 -28.33 10.33
CA TYR A 303 -12.14 -29.35 9.40
C TYR A 303 -11.53 -29.22 7.99
N ILE A 304 -11.26 -28.00 7.52
CA ILE A 304 -10.55 -27.80 6.26
C ILE A 304 -9.09 -28.26 6.38
N LEU A 305 -8.37 -27.84 7.42
CA LEU A 305 -6.97 -28.23 7.63
C LEU A 305 -6.79 -29.76 7.70
N ASP A 306 -7.71 -30.43 8.39
CA ASP A 306 -7.71 -31.87 8.58
C ASP A 306 -8.23 -32.66 7.36
N GLY A 307 -8.73 -31.99 6.32
CA GLY A 307 -9.20 -32.64 5.10
C GLY A 307 -10.61 -33.23 5.20
N HIS A 308 -11.38 -32.85 6.21
CA HIS A 308 -12.76 -33.31 6.42
C HIS A 308 -13.77 -32.65 5.48
N MET A 309 -13.50 -31.40 5.05
CA MET A 309 -14.41 -30.64 4.19
C MET A 309 -14.28 -31.03 2.71
N PRO A 310 -15.37 -31.45 2.04
CA PRO A 310 -15.34 -31.84 0.63
C PRO A 310 -15.23 -30.62 -0.30
N ASP A 311 -14.66 -30.83 -1.49
CA ASP A 311 -14.64 -29.81 -2.55
C ASP A 311 -16.07 -29.36 -2.91
N LYS A 312 -16.21 -28.07 -3.26
CA LYS A 312 -17.46 -27.40 -3.62
C LYS A 312 -18.47 -27.23 -2.49
N TYR A 313 -18.09 -27.51 -1.24
CA TYR A 313 -18.92 -27.20 -0.08
C TYR A 313 -19.32 -25.72 -0.07
N LEU A 314 -20.62 -25.44 0.13
CA LEU A 314 -21.17 -24.10 0.18
C LEU A 314 -21.19 -23.63 1.65
N PHE A 315 -20.43 -22.59 1.95
CA PHE A 315 -20.44 -22.00 3.29
C PHE A 315 -21.83 -21.45 3.61
N ASN A 316 -22.39 -21.84 4.74
CA ASN A 316 -23.72 -21.45 5.18
C ASN A 316 -23.64 -20.76 6.54
N SER A 317 -23.87 -19.44 6.57
CA SER A 317 -23.83 -18.68 7.83
C SER A 317 -24.92 -19.09 8.84
N SER A 318 -25.96 -19.81 8.41
CA SER A 318 -27.05 -20.28 9.28
C SER A 318 -26.83 -21.70 9.82
N MET A 319 -25.93 -22.50 9.22
CA MET A 319 -25.68 -23.88 9.62
C MET A 319 -24.20 -24.23 9.41
N GLN A 320 -23.48 -24.40 10.51
CA GLN A 320 -22.05 -24.69 10.50
C GLN A 320 -21.76 -26.11 10.00
N PHE A 321 -20.64 -26.28 9.31
CA PHE A 321 -20.12 -27.58 8.89
C PHE A 321 -19.73 -28.44 10.10
N SER A 322 -20.08 -29.72 10.05
CA SER A 322 -19.89 -30.70 11.12
C SER A 322 -19.77 -32.12 10.56
N ALA A 323 -19.50 -33.09 11.44
CA ALA A 323 -19.42 -34.51 11.07
C ALA A 323 -20.70 -35.06 10.40
N ASP A 324 -21.86 -34.46 10.69
CA ASP A 324 -23.15 -34.85 10.12
C ASP A 324 -23.43 -34.18 8.76
N SER A 325 -22.53 -33.29 8.30
CA SER A 325 -22.71 -32.56 7.06
C SER A 325 -22.56 -33.47 5.83
N PRO A 326 -23.40 -33.31 4.79
CA PRO A 326 -23.29 -34.11 3.57
C PRO A 326 -21.90 -34.02 2.94
N GLY A 327 -21.29 -35.19 2.68
CA GLY A 327 -19.96 -35.29 2.08
C GLY A 327 -18.79 -35.10 3.05
N PHE A 328 -19.04 -35.05 4.38
CA PHE A 328 -17.97 -35.07 5.37
C PHE A 328 -17.06 -36.29 5.18
N VAL A 329 -15.77 -36.03 5.03
CA VAL A 329 -14.75 -37.08 4.90
C VAL A 329 -14.41 -37.57 6.29
N THR A 330 -14.82 -38.79 6.66
CA THR A 330 -14.71 -39.27 8.06
C THR A 330 -13.27 -39.54 8.51
N ASN A 331 -12.47 -40.18 7.66
CA ASN A 331 -11.07 -40.55 7.96
C ASN A 331 -10.13 -40.04 6.86
N PRO A 332 -9.86 -38.73 6.81
CA PRO A 332 -8.99 -38.14 5.80
C PRO A 332 -7.56 -38.67 5.94
N THR A 333 -6.97 -39.09 4.81
CA THR A 333 -5.56 -39.45 4.76
C THR A 333 -4.71 -38.20 4.57
N LEU A 334 -3.39 -38.35 4.50
CA LEU A 334 -2.50 -37.21 4.25
C LEU A 334 -2.84 -36.51 2.92
N LYS A 335 -3.31 -37.26 1.89
CA LYS A 335 -3.77 -36.72 0.60
C LYS A 335 -4.91 -35.70 0.74
N GLU A 336 -5.80 -35.89 1.71
CA GLU A 336 -6.93 -35.00 1.92
C GLU A 336 -6.58 -33.74 2.73
N LYS A 337 -5.53 -33.79 3.55
CA LYS A 337 -5.11 -32.72 4.46
C LYS A 337 -4.48 -31.53 3.74
N ILE A 338 -4.45 -30.39 4.42
CA ILE A 338 -3.72 -29.20 3.97
C ILE A 338 -2.24 -29.34 4.36
N HIS A 339 -1.34 -29.01 3.44
CA HIS A 339 0.10 -29.16 3.63
C HIS A 339 0.81 -27.84 3.88
N VAL A 340 0.20 -26.73 3.47
CA VAL A 340 0.70 -25.37 3.71
C VAL A 340 -0.46 -24.38 3.66
N VAL A 341 -0.44 -23.39 4.55
CA VAL A 341 -1.43 -22.30 4.57
C VAL A 341 -0.79 -21.00 4.11
N VAL A 342 -1.51 -20.26 3.28
CA VAL A 342 -1.07 -18.99 2.73
C VAL A 342 -2.05 -17.91 3.15
N PHE A 343 -1.61 -17.01 4.02
CA PHE A 343 -2.34 -15.80 4.34
C PHE A 343 -2.20 -14.79 3.21
N VAL A 344 -3.29 -14.48 2.53
CA VAL A 344 -3.32 -13.49 1.47
C VAL A 344 -3.74 -12.14 2.06
N MET A 345 -2.87 -11.14 1.94
CA MET A 345 -3.07 -9.79 2.48
C MET A 345 -2.93 -8.74 1.38
N ASP A 346 -3.81 -7.75 1.38
CA ASP A 346 -3.74 -6.59 0.48
C ASP A 346 -2.82 -5.54 1.11
N ALA A 347 -1.71 -5.24 0.43
CA ALA A 347 -0.71 -4.26 0.85
C ALA A 347 -1.32 -2.89 1.17
N THR A 348 -2.36 -2.47 0.45
CA THR A 348 -2.96 -1.14 0.64
C THR A 348 -3.79 -1.01 1.91
N THR A 349 -4.12 -2.14 2.56
CA THR A 349 -5.04 -2.19 3.71
C THR A 349 -4.37 -2.59 5.02
N VAL A 350 -3.10 -2.97 5.00
CA VAL A 350 -2.35 -3.43 6.18
C VAL A 350 -2.38 -2.40 7.31
N ASP A 351 -2.29 -1.11 6.97
CA ASP A 351 -2.23 -0.01 7.95
C ASP A 351 -3.56 0.26 8.67
N ILE A 352 -4.67 -0.19 8.08
CA ILE A 352 -6.04 0.08 8.56
C ILE A 352 -6.74 -1.19 9.06
N LEU A 353 -5.99 -2.27 9.28
CA LEU A 353 -6.53 -3.51 9.84
C LEU A 353 -7.08 -3.26 11.24
N GLN A 354 -8.34 -3.62 11.44
CA GLN A 354 -8.99 -3.50 12.73
C GLN A 354 -8.43 -4.53 13.72
N PRO A 355 -8.28 -4.19 15.02
CA PRO A 355 -7.77 -5.11 16.03
C PRO A 355 -8.48 -6.47 16.06
N ALA A 356 -9.82 -6.47 15.95
CA ALA A 356 -10.62 -7.69 15.91
C ALA A 356 -10.26 -8.63 14.74
N MET A 357 -9.90 -8.06 13.58
CA MET A 357 -9.44 -8.86 12.44
C MET A 357 -8.04 -9.45 12.70
N ILE A 358 -7.16 -8.69 13.33
CA ILE A 358 -5.82 -9.17 13.72
C ILE A 358 -5.95 -10.34 14.70
N ASP A 359 -6.83 -10.22 15.71
CA ASP A 359 -7.07 -11.29 16.67
C ASP A 359 -7.66 -12.54 16.02
N LYS A 360 -8.54 -12.37 15.03
CA LYS A 360 -9.05 -13.49 14.22
C LYS A 360 -7.92 -14.19 13.46
N ILE A 361 -7.03 -13.45 12.81
CA ILE A 361 -5.86 -14.00 12.10
C ILE A 361 -4.96 -14.77 13.07
N ARG A 362 -4.66 -14.21 14.24
CA ARG A 362 -3.86 -14.87 15.29
C ARG A 362 -4.49 -16.16 15.78
N ASN A 363 -5.82 -16.21 15.94
CA ASN A 363 -6.53 -17.43 16.31
C ASN A 363 -6.34 -18.53 15.24
N LEU A 364 -6.49 -18.18 13.96
CA LEU A 364 -6.22 -19.13 12.87
C LEU A 364 -4.75 -19.59 12.88
N GLN A 365 -3.79 -18.67 13.06
CA GLN A 365 -2.37 -19.02 13.20
C GLN A 365 -2.12 -20.00 14.36
N ALA A 366 -2.79 -19.82 15.50
CA ALA A 366 -2.65 -20.74 16.63
C ALA A 366 -3.12 -22.17 16.27
N LYS A 367 -4.22 -22.30 15.51
CA LYS A 367 -4.70 -23.61 15.02
C LYS A 367 -3.76 -24.25 14.00
N ILE A 368 -3.17 -23.45 13.12
CA ILE A 368 -2.16 -23.90 12.16
C ILE A 368 -0.92 -24.42 12.90
N ASN A 369 -0.41 -23.63 13.86
CA ASN A 369 0.78 -23.96 14.63
C ASN A 369 0.58 -25.22 15.50
N GLN A 370 -0.62 -25.41 16.07
CA GLN A 370 -0.96 -26.63 16.83
C GLN A 370 -0.85 -27.90 15.97
N LYS A 371 -1.07 -27.78 14.66
CA LYS A 371 -0.98 -28.87 13.69
C LYS A 371 0.38 -28.93 13.00
N GLU A 372 1.31 -28.05 13.38
CA GLU A 372 2.65 -27.92 12.77
C GLU A 372 2.64 -27.67 11.25
N ILE A 373 1.52 -27.16 10.72
CA ILE A 373 1.40 -26.84 9.30
C ILE A 373 2.15 -25.53 9.05
N PRO A 374 3.06 -25.47 8.05
CA PRO A 374 3.76 -24.25 7.73
C PRO A 374 2.80 -23.20 7.17
N HIS A 375 3.07 -21.93 7.45
CA HIS A 375 2.33 -20.83 6.85
C HIS A 375 3.19 -19.65 6.43
N VAL A 376 2.74 -18.99 5.36
CA VAL A 376 3.39 -17.82 4.74
C VAL A 376 2.38 -16.74 4.43
N VAL A 377 2.87 -15.56 4.04
CA VAL A 377 2.02 -14.45 3.61
C VAL A 377 2.27 -14.16 2.14
N LEU A 378 1.21 -14.11 1.34
CA LEU A 378 1.21 -13.45 0.04
C LEU A 378 0.73 -12.02 0.21
N LEU A 379 1.61 -11.06 -0.02
CA LEU A 379 1.31 -9.64 0.04
C LEU A 379 0.97 -9.15 -1.38
N THR A 380 -0.32 -8.96 -1.65
CA THR A 380 -0.85 -8.60 -2.97
C THR A 380 -0.99 -7.09 -3.14
N GLN A 381 -1.29 -6.64 -4.36
CA GLN A 381 -1.56 -5.23 -4.70
C GLN A 381 -0.37 -4.29 -4.41
N ILE A 382 0.86 -4.82 -4.48
CA ILE A 382 2.09 -4.03 -4.32
C ILE A 382 2.21 -2.90 -5.36
N ASP A 383 1.59 -3.06 -6.52
CA ASP A 383 1.55 -2.07 -7.61
C ASP A 383 0.65 -0.86 -7.33
N LYS A 384 -0.11 -0.91 -6.23
CA LYS A 384 -0.84 0.23 -5.69
C LYS A 384 -0.06 0.96 -4.59
N ILE A 385 0.97 0.32 -4.01
CA ILE A 385 1.91 0.97 -3.08
C ILE A 385 2.91 1.82 -3.85
N CYS A 386 3.41 1.32 -4.99
CA CYS A 386 4.32 2.03 -5.87
C CYS A 386 3.82 1.93 -7.31
N GLU A 387 3.41 3.07 -7.90
CA GLU A 387 2.87 3.10 -9.28
C GLU A 387 3.89 2.64 -10.33
N GLY A 388 5.20 2.73 -10.06
CA GLY A 388 6.23 2.18 -10.95
C GLY A 388 6.06 0.67 -11.20
N LEU A 389 5.58 -0.08 -10.21
CA LEU A 389 5.33 -1.53 -10.31
C LEU A 389 4.13 -1.88 -11.19
N GLN A 390 3.33 -0.90 -11.60
CA GLN A 390 2.31 -1.10 -12.63
C GLN A 390 2.97 -1.41 -13.98
N TRP A 391 4.13 -0.81 -14.24
CA TRP A 391 4.84 -0.87 -15.51
C TRP A 391 6.00 -1.86 -15.47
N ASP A 392 6.70 -1.97 -14.33
CA ASP A 392 7.83 -2.88 -14.17
C ASP A 392 7.83 -3.54 -12.79
N VAL A 393 7.42 -4.80 -12.73
CA VAL A 393 7.36 -5.58 -11.49
C VAL A 393 8.74 -6.10 -11.08
N SER A 394 9.73 -6.10 -11.99
CA SER A 394 11.07 -6.61 -11.70
C SER A 394 11.78 -5.83 -10.57
N MET A 395 11.36 -4.58 -10.36
CA MET A 395 11.90 -3.67 -9.36
C MET A 395 11.39 -3.94 -7.93
N THR A 396 10.49 -4.91 -7.73
CA THR A 396 9.83 -5.19 -6.44
C THR A 396 10.80 -5.25 -5.28
N PHE A 397 11.94 -5.93 -5.46
CA PHE A 397 12.95 -6.12 -4.40
C PHE A 397 13.94 -4.97 -4.25
N SER A 398 13.82 -3.92 -5.06
CA SER A 398 14.67 -2.72 -5.00
C SER A 398 13.92 -1.49 -4.49
N ILE A 399 12.60 -1.59 -4.29
CA ILE A 399 11.74 -0.49 -3.85
C ILE A 399 11.64 -0.47 -2.32
N PRO A 400 12.11 0.60 -1.64
CA PRO A 400 12.06 0.72 -0.18
C PRO A 400 10.65 0.65 0.41
N ALA A 401 9.66 1.25 -0.27
CA ALA A 401 8.28 1.21 0.19
C ALA A 401 7.71 -0.22 0.27
N ILE A 402 8.21 -1.15 -0.56
CA ILE A 402 7.83 -2.57 -0.48
C ILE A 402 8.55 -3.25 0.69
N ASP A 403 9.82 -2.93 0.93
CA ASP A 403 10.57 -3.44 2.09
C ASP A 403 9.89 -3.03 3.41
N ASP A 404 9.53 -1.75 3.55
CA ASP A 404 8.88 -1.21 4.74
C ASP A 404 7.56 -1.93 5.06
N ILE A 405 6.72 -2.17 4.06
CA ILE A 405 5.47 -2.90 4.27
C ILE A 405 5.71 -4.39 4.53
N VAL A 406 6.71 -5.00 3.89
CA VAL A 406 7.11 -6.39 4.16
C VAL A 406 7.52 -6.56 5.62
N LYS A 407 8.37 -5.65 6.14
CA LYS A 407 8.78 -5.62 7.56
C LYS A 407 7.58 -5.47 8.48
N LYS A 408 6.70 -4.51 8.18
CA LYS A 408 5.48 -4.28 8.96
C LYS A 408 4.57 -5.51 9.02
N VAL A 409 4.37 -6.18 7.90
CA VAL A 409 3.53 -7.40 7.84
C VAL A 409 4.21 -8.56 8.57
N ALA A 410 5.54 -8.67 8.48
CA ALA A 410 6.30 -9.68 9.22
C ALA A 410 6.12 -9.52 10.73
N ASP A 411 6.24 -8.30 11.24
CA ASP A 411 6.01 -7.97 12.66
C ASP A 411 4.57 -8.27 13.08
N LEU A 412 3.59 -7.87 12.24
CA LEU A 412 2.17 -8.09 12.51
C LEU A 412 1.82 -9.59 12.60
N MET A 413 2.42 -10.40 11.75
CA MET A 413 2.19 -11.85 11.66
C MET A 413 3.09 -12.67 12.59
N GLY A 414 4.13 -12.07 13.17
CA GLY A 414 5.14 -12.78 13.95
C GLY A 414 5.94 -13.79 13.11
N LEU A 415 6.21 -13.47 11.84
CA LEU A 415 6.89 -14.34 10.89
C LEU A 415 8.24 -13.77 10.46
N PRO A 416 9.21 -14.62 10.05
CA PRO A 416 10.43 -14.14 9.42
C PRO A 416 10.13 -13.31 8.17
N HIS A 417 10.94 -12.28 7.89
CA HIS A 417 10.76 -11.44 6.70
C HIS A 417 10.74 -12.25 5.39
N ALA A 418 11.50 -13.34 5.34
CA ALA A 418 11.55 -14.25 4.18
C ALA A 418 10.21 -14.95 3.89
N HIS A 419 9.30 -15.04 4.87
CA HIS A 419 7.99 -15.68 4.72
C HIS A 419 6.92 -14.72 4.17
N ILE A 420 7.26 -13.45 4.01
CA ILE A 420 6.39 -12.44 3.40
C ILE A 420 6.76 -12.31 1.92
N LEU A 421 5.86 -12.73 1.06
CA LEU A 421 6.07 -12.89 -0.38
C LEU A 421 5.25 -11.82 -1.12
N PRO A 422 5.86 -10.67 -1.49
CA PRO A 422 5.17 -9.67 -2.28
C PRO A 422 4.91 -10.18 -3.69
N ILE A 423 3.68 -10.02 -4.16
CA ILE A 423 3.26 -10.42 -5.50
C ILE A 423 2.36 -9.36 -6.13
N LYS A 424 2.38 -9.33 -7.46
CA LYS A 424 1.33 -8.69 -8.27
C LYS A 424 0.53 -9.80 -8.96
N ASN A 425 -0.80 -9.73 -8.86
CA ASN A 425 -1.68 -10.60 -9.62
C ASN A 425 -1.98 -10.00 -11.00
N TYR A 426 -2.36 -10.84 -11.97
CA TYR A 426 -2.99 -10.35 -13.19
C TYR A 426 -4.35 -9.74 -12.88
N GLU A 427 -4.57 -8.49 -13.32
CA GLU A 427 -5.82 -7.76 -13.07
C GLU A 427 -6.24 -6.94 -14.29
N ARG A 428 -5.32 -6.13 -14.84
CA ARG A 428 -5.56 -5.26 -16.00
C ARG A 428 -4.91 -5.75 -17.29
N GLU A 429 -3.99 -6.71 -17.16
CA GLU A 429 -3.23 -7.22 -18.28
C GLU A 429 -4.10 -8.12 -19.15
N MET A 430 -4.05 -7.88 -20.45
CA MET A 430 -4.72 -8.73 -21.46
C MET A 430 -3.81 -9.86 -21.96
N HIS A 431 -2.51 -9.78 -21.66
CA HIS A 431 -1.49 -10.75 -22.06
C HIS A 431 -0.55 -11.05 -20.89
N LEU A 432 0.04 -12.24 -20.89
CA LEU A 432 1.02 -12.61 -19.87
C LEU A 432 2.24 -11.69 -19.95
N ARG A 433 2.69 -11.23 -18.78
CA ARG A 433 3.95 -10.50 -18.61
C ARG A 433 4.93 -11.35 -17.83
N LYS A 434 6.18 -11.33 -18.26
CA LYS A 434 7.23 -12.19 -17.70
C LYS A 434 7.56 -11.82 -16.26
N ASP A 435 7.65 -10.54 -15.98
CA ASP A 435 7.94 -10.01 -14.64
C ASP A 435 6.89 -10.43 -13.60
N ILE A 436 5.60 -10.29 -13.92
CA ILE A 436 4.48 -10.78 -13.08
C ILE A 436 4.58 -12.29 -12.90
N SER A 437 4.81 -13.03 -13.99
CA SER A 437 4.85 -14.50 -13.95
C SER A 437 6.00 -15.01 -13.09
N ILE A 438 7.19 -14.42 -13.23
CA ILE A 438 8.38 -14.77 -12.44
C ILE A 438 8.10 -14.51 -10.96
N LEU A 439 7.57 -13.34 -10.60
CA LEU A 439 7.30 -13.00 -9.20
C LEU A 439 6.28 -13.97 -8.56
N ALA A 440 5.21 -14.31 -9.28
CA ALA A 440 4.21 -15.28 -8.79
C ALA A 440 4.79 -16.70 -8.65
N LEU A 441 5.63 -17.15 -9.60
CA LEU A 441 6.25 -18.46 -9.55
C LEU A 441 7.34 -18.58 -8.47
N LEU A 442 8.08 -17.50 -8.16
CA LEU A 442 8.98 -17.48 -7.00
C LEU A 442 8.22 -17.73 -5.71
N ALA A 443 7.07 -17.07 -5.55
CA ALA A 443 6.24 -17.24 -4.37
C ALA A 443 5.68 -18.67 -4.29
N LEU A 444 5.16 -19.21 -5.41
CA LEU A 444 4.69 -20.60 -5.48
C LEU A 444 5.80 -21.61 -5.17
N LYS A 445 7.01 -21.41 -5.71
CA LYS A 445 8.17 -22.25 -5.41
C LYS A 445 8.45 -22.30 -3.90
N GLN A 446 8.46 -21.15 -3.23
CA GLN A 446 8.69 -21.10 -1.79
C GLN A 446 7.57 -21.81 -1.00
N ILE A 447 6.31 -21.63 -1.42
CA ILE A 447 5.15 -22.30 -0.83
C ILE A 447 5.30 -23.84 -0.94
N LEU A 448 5.67 -24.34 -2.12
CA LEU A 448 5.87 -25.78 -2.34
C LEU A 448 7.03 -26.33 -1.52
N ASN A 449 8.14 -25.61 -1.41
CA ASN A 449 9.28 -26.01 -0.58
C ASN A 449 8.86 -26.20 0.89
N PHE A 450 8.07 -25.29 1.44
CA PHE A 450 7.59 -25.43 2.82
C PHE A 450 6.61 -26.58 2.99
N ALA A 451 5.78 -26.85 1.98
CA ALA A 451 4.92 -28.03 2.01
C ALA A 451 5.74 -29.33 2.00
N ASP A 452 6.83 -29.38 1.22
CA ASP A 452 7.75 -30.53 1.20
C ASP A 452 8.45 -30.73 2.55
N ASP A 453 8.93 -29.64 3.16
CA ASP A 453 9.54 -29.67 4.50
C ASP A 453 8.57 -30.22 5.56
N TYR A 454 7.28 -29.88 5.45
CA TYR A 454 6.23 -30.44 6.30
C TYR A 454 6.01 -31.91 5.99
N LEU A 455 5.75 -32.25 4.73
CA LEU A 455 5.51 -33.63 4.27
C LEU A 455 6.66 -34.58 4.62
N ALA A 456 7.91 -34.10 4.67
CA ALA A 456 9.06 -34.89 5.08
C ALA A 456 8.97 -35.32 6.55
N LYS A 457 8.39 -34.48 7.41
CA LYS A 457 8.29 -34.70 8.87
C LYS A 457 7.13 -35.63 9.27
N VAL A 458 5.96 -35.51 8.63
CA VAL A 458 4.69 -36.12 9.10
C VAL A 458 4.52 -37.60 8.83
#